data_AF-A0A9E4SVW3-F1
#
_entry.id   AF-A0A9E4SVW3-F1
#
_cell.length_a   1.000
_cell.length_b   1.000
_cell.length_c   1.000
_cell.angle_alpha   90.00
_cell.angle_beta   90.00
_cell.angle_gamma   90.00
#
_symmetry.space_group_name_H-M   'P 1'
#
loop_
_entity.id
_entity.type
_entity.pdbx_description
1 polymer ?
#
loop_
_entity_poly.entity_id
_entity_poly.type
_entity_poly.pdbx_seq_one_letter_code
_entity_poly.pdbx_strand_id
1 'polypeptide(L)'
;SPFIVEIEITGTGDGGVAEGSDTFIATVTRVPTIEIFAGENKVTEEGEEVEFVGSFTRPKGLRDIQYMWEFGDQSVPLIVTPEEGVTRAIATHVYADHRPFPYTVTLTVTAQSDAGEIETVSRLNVFVTESKGLVISGWSAGDTGKTAIRALSGVVQVVGSLIIWLAIFSPVWLIGGAALVFGGRRLRARRQARATARRVEEQSVASGSDEQ
;
A
#
# COMPACT_ATOMS: atom_id res chain seq x y z
N SER A 1 -5.47 -35.56 -31.16
CA SER A 1 -5.96 -36.75 -31.88
C SER A 1 -4.88 -37.81 -31.83
N PRO A 2 -5.20 -39.06 -31.49
CA PRO A 2 -4.22 -40.12 -31.54
C PRO A 2 -3.75 -40.31 -32.98
N PHE A 3 -2.46 -40.60 -33.13
CA PHE A 3 -1.85 -41.03 -34.37
C PHE A 3 -1.64 -42.55 -34.25
N ILE A 4 -2.24 -43.30 -35.16
CA ILE A 4 -2.03 -44.74 -35.23
C ILE A 4 -0.80 -44.96 -36.09
N VAL A 5 0.22 -45.62 -35.54
CA VAL A 5 1.43 -46.00 -36.27
C VAL A 5 1.38 -47.51 -36.45
N GLU A 6 1.36 -47.95 -37.70
CA GLU A 6 1.47 -49.35 -38.07
C GLU A 6 2.93 -49.62 -38.48
N ILE A 7 3.56 -50.63 -37.88
CA ILE A 7 4.93 -51.03 -38.20
C ILE A 7 4.87 -52.45 -38.77
N GLU A 8 5.32 -52.60 -40.01
CA GLU A 8 5.45 -53.88 -40.69
C GLU A 8 6.93 -54.31 -40.67
N ILE A 9 7.19 -55.53 -40.18
CA ILE A 9 8.54 -56.10 -40.15
C ILE A 9 8.55 -57.38 -41.00
N THR A 10 9.37 -57.38 -42.04
CA THR A 10 9.58 -58.55 -42.91
C THR A 10 10.98 -59.13 -42.69
N GLY A 11 11.04 -60.45 -42.47
CA GLY A 11 12.29 -61.19 -42.31
C GLY A 11 12.39 -62.33 -43.32
N THR A 12 13.49 -62.42 -44.05
CA THR A 12 13.78 -63.52 -44.97
C THR A 12 14.99 -64.31 -44.52
N GLY A 13 14.86 -65.65 -44.53
CA GLY A 13 15.95 -66.58 -44.23
C GLY A 13 15.78 -67.89 -45.00
N ASP A 14 16.74 -68.81 -44.84
CA ASP A 14 16.81 -70.07 -45.60
C ASP A 14 15.56 -70.99 -45.42
N GLY A 15 14.72 -70.72 -44.42
CA GLY A 15 13.46 -71.43 -44.16
C GLY A 15 12.19 -70.83 -44.78
N GLY A 16 12.28 -69.72 -45.53
CA GLY A 16 11.14 -69.01 -46.10
C GLY A 16 10.95 -67.59 -45.55
N VAL A 17 9.79 -67.00 -45.85
CA VAL A 17 9.42 -65.65 -45.39
C VAL A 17 8.70 -65.76 -44.05
N ALA A 18 9.14 -65.00 -43.05
CA ALA A 18 8.40 -64.78 -41.81
C ALA A 18 7.87 -63.35 -41.79
N GLU A 19 6.57 -63.20 -41.62
CA GLU A 19 5.87 -61.91 -41.54
C GLU A 19 5.32 -61.71 -40.12
N GLY A 20 5.56 -60.52 -39.57
CA GLY A 20 4.99 -60.09 -38.28
C GLY A 20 4.47 -58.67 -38.41
N SER A 21 3.28 -58.43 -37.84
CA SER A 21 2.66 -57.10 -37.78
C SER A 21 2.46 -56.72 -36.31
N ASP A 22 2.77 -55.47 -35.98
CA ASP A 22 2.45 -54.87 -34.69
C ASP A 22 1.79 -53.50 -34.90
N THR A 23 0.78 -53.19 -34.10
CA THR A 23 0.05 -51.93 -34.16
C THR A 23 0.32 -51.12 -32.91
N PHE A 24 0.94 -49.95 -33.08
CA PHE A 24 1.23 -49.04 -31.97
C PHE A 24 0.33 -47.80 -32.01
N ILE A 25 -0.41 -47.56 -30.94
CA ILE A 25 -1.26 -46.37 -30.81
C ILE A 25 -0.46 -45.28 -30.07
N ALA A 26 -0.08 -44.22 -30.78
CA ALA A 26 0.59 -43.07 -30.20
C ALA A 26 -0.41 -41.93 -29.97
N THR A 27 -0.47 -41.35 -28.77
CA THR A 27 -1.25 -40.12 -28.55
C THR A 27 -0.31 -38.92 -28.60
N VAL A 28 -0.56 -38.00 -29.53
CA VAL A 28 0.14 -36.71 -29.59
C VAL A 28 -0.75 -35.63 -28.99
N THR A 29 -0.29 -35.06 -27.90
CA THR A 29 -0.95 -33.95 -27.20
C THR A 29 -0.22 -32.66 -27.50
N ARG A 30 -0.96 -31.59 -27.84
CA ARG A 30 -0.37 -30.26 -28.02
C ARG A 30 -0.10 -29.66 -26.65
N VAL A 31 1.12 -29.22 -26.41
CA VAL A 31 1.49 -28.47 -25.19
C VAL A 31 0.89 -27.05 -25.29
N PRO A 32 0.04 -26.62 -24.35
CA PRO A 32 -0.42 -25.23 -24.30
C PRO A 32 0.76 -24.27 -24.03
N THR A 33 0.75 -23.09 -24.63
CA THR A 33 1.76 -22.06 -24.38
C THR A 33 1.22 -21.00 -23.43
N ILE A 34 1.95 -20.70 -22.35
CA ILE A 34 1.68 -19.57 -21.46
C ILE A 34 2.48 -18.38 -21.95
N GLU A 35 1.81 -17.27 -22.27
CA GLU A 35 2.43 -15.97 -22.49
C GLU A 35 2.53 -15.24 -21.17
N ILE A 36 3.64 -14.55 -20.91
CA ILE A 36 3.94 -13.94 -19.62
C ILE A 36 4.63 -12.59 -19.78
N PHE A 37 4.24 -11.64 -18.94
CA PHE A 37 4.81 -10.30 -18.88
C PHE A 37 5.01 -9.89 -17.44
N ALA A 38 6.26 -9.70 -17.02
CA ALA A 38 6.58 -9.25 -15.66
C ALA A 38 6.21 -7.78 -15.40
N GLY A 39 5.99 -6.98 -16.45
CA GLY A 39 5.81 -5.54 -16.34
C GLY A 39 6.98 -4.76 -16.92
N GLU A 40 6.88 -3.44 -16.84
CA GLU A 40 7.95 -2.54 -17.29
C GLU A 40 9.06 -2.41 -16.24
N ASN A 41 10.23 -1.92 -16.69
CA ASN A 41 11.34 -1.59 -15.79
C ASN A 41 10.94 -0.49 -14.81
N LYS A 42 11.49 -0.53 -13.60
CA LYS A 42 11.16 0.38 -12.50
C LYS A 42 12.39 1.13 -12.00
N VAL A 43 12.16 2.31 -11.43
CA VAL A 43 13.16 3.11 -10.71
C VAL A 43 12.59 3.43 -9.34
N THR A 44 13.38 3.25 -8.28
CA THR A 44 12.96 3.46 -6.89
C THR A 44 14.14 3.86 -6.02
N GLU A 45 13.91 4.50 -4.88
CA GLU A 45 14.96 4.72 -3.87
C GLU A 45 15.15 3.45 -3.03
N GLU A 46 16.36 3.27 -2.49
CA GLU A 46 16.58 2.25 -1.47
C GLU A 46 15.63 2.45 -0.27
N GLY A 47 15.17 1.35 0.33
CA GLY A 47 14.21 1.36 1.42
C GLY A 47 12.76 1.67 1.03
N GLU A 48 12.48 1.98 -0.24
CA GLU A 48 11.10 2.17 -0.71
C GLU A 48 10.43 0.86 -1.14
N GLU A 49 9.13 0.77 -0.86
CA GLU A 49 8.31 -0.36 -1.30
C GLU A 49 7.96 -0.23 -2.78
N VAL A 50 8.24 -1.30 -3.53
CA VAL A 50 7.99 -1.41 -4.96
C VAL A 50 6.87 -2.42 -5.19
N GLU A 51 5.81 -1.99 -5.88
CA GLU A 51 4.76 -2.89 -6.36
C GLU A 51 5.11 -3.45 -7.74
N PHE A 52 5.06 -4.78 -7.87
CA PHE A 52 5.21 -5.53 -9.11
C PHE A 52 3.85 -6.05 -9.57
N VAL A 53 3.56 -5.84 -10.85
CA VAL A 53 2.30 -6.26 -11.47
C VAL A 53 2.63 -6.93 -12.79
N GLY A 54 2.69 -8.26 -12.75
CA GLY A 54 2.82 -9.10 -13.94
C GLY A 54 1.47 -9.63 -14.42
N SER A 55 1.44 -10.12 -15.65
CA SER A 55 0.31 -10.82 -16.24
C SER A 55 0.76 -12.08 -16.97
N PHE A 56 -0.13 -13.06 -17.05
CA PHE A 56 0.10 -14.28 -17.82
C PHE A 56 -1.20 -14.81 -18.44
N THR A 57 -1.11 -15.59 -19.51
CA THR A 57 -2.28 -16.24 -20.12
C THR A 57 -2.60 -17.56 -19.43
N ARG A 58 -3.89 -17.92 -19.40
CA ARG A 58 -4.37 -19.20 -18.86
C ARG A 58 -5.11 -20.00 -19.93
N PRO A 59 -4.39 -20.66 -20.86
CA PRO A 59 -4.99 -21.62 -21.77
C PRO A 59 -5.81 -22.70 -21.05
N LYS A 60 -6.80 -23.27 -21.75
CA LYS A 60 -7.56 -24.41 -21.23
C LYS A 60 -6.65 -25.64 -21.09
N GLY A 61 -6.92 -26.45 -20.06
CA GLY A 61 -6.18 -27.70 -19.80
C GLY A 61 -4.97 -27.54 -18.87
N LEU A 62 -4.72 -26.34 -18.35
CA LEU A 62 -3.71 -26.10 -17.32
C LEU A 62 -4.27 -26.34 -15.93
N ARG A 63 -3.47 -26.99 -15.09
CA ARG A 63 -3.73 -27.33 -13.69
C ARG A 63 -2.56 -26.85 -12.83
N ASP A 64 -2.80 -26.74 -11.52
CA ASP A 64 -1.75 -26.46 -10.52
C ASP A 64 -0.88 -25.25 -10.87
N ILE A 65 -1.52 -24.18 -11.36
CA ILE A 65 -0.79 -22.97 -11.75
C ILE A 65 -0.20 -22.31 -10.50
N GLN A 66 1.07 -21.94 -10.59
CA GLN A 66 1.78 -21.18 -9.57
C GLN A 66 2.61 -20.09 -10.25
N TYR A 67 2.79 -18.96 -9.58
CA TYR A 67 3.77 -17.97 -9.99
C TYR A 67 4.78 -17.70 -8.87
N MET A 68 6.00 -17.39 -9.28
CA MET A 68 7.12 -17.10 -8.41
C MET A 68 7.79 -15.79 -8.83
N TRP A 69 8.06 -14.93 -7.86
CA TRP A 69 8.88 -13.73 -8.03
C TRP A 69 10.23 -13.90 -7.35
N GLU A 70 11.30 -13.75 -8.12
CA GLU A 70 12.67 -13.63 -7.64
C GLU A 70 13.15 -12.20 -7.86
N PHE A 71 13.49 -11.47 -6.80
CA PHE A 71 13.78 -10.04 -6.88
C PHE A 71 15.23 -9.71 -7.29
N GLY A 72 16.12 -10.70 -7.31
CA GLY A 72 17.51 -10.54 -7.78
C GLY A 72 18.48 -9.93 -6.76
N ASP A 73 18.04 -9.73 -5.51
CA ASP A 73 18.81 -9.26 -4.36
C ASP A 73 19.11 -10.36 -3.32
N GLN A 74 18.86 -11.64 -3.69
CA GLN A 74 19.00 -12.82 -2.83
C GLN A 74 17.97 -12.92 -1.68
N SER A 75 16.93 -12.08 -1.70
CA SER A 75 15.77 -12.27 -0.83
C SER A 75 15.00 -13.55 -1.16
N VAL A 76 14.20 -14.01 -0.20
CA VAL A 76 13.36 -15.20 -0.37
C VAL A 76 12.34 -14.94 -1.48
N PRO A 77 12.21 -15.84 -2.48
CA PRO A 77 11.25 -15.65 -3.55
C PRO A 77 9.81 -15.71 -3.02
N LEU A 78 8.93 -14.90 -3.60
CA LEU A 78 7.50 -14.97 -3.33
C LEU A 78 6.87 -16.02 -4.24
N ILE A 79 6.27 -17.06 -3.66
CA ILE A 79 5.57 -18.12 -4.39
C ILE A 79 4.08 -18.04 -4.06
N VAL A 80 3.22 -18.00 -5.09
CA VAL A 80 1.77 -17.87 -4.92
C VAL A 80 1.03 -18.80 -5.87
N THR A 81 0.01 -19.49 -5.35
CA THR A 81 -0.98 -20.22 -6.13
C THR A 81 -2.20 -19.31 -6.34
N PRO A 82 -2.40 -18.74 -7.56
CA PRO A 82 -3.53 -17.87 -7.83
C PRO A 82 -4.87 -18.62 -7.80
N GLU A 83 -5.92 -17.93 -7.38
CA GLU A 83 -7.30 -18.40 -7.51
C GLU A 83 -7.67 -18.68 -8.97
N GLU A 84 -8.72 -19.47 -9.18
CA GLU A 84 -9.19 -19.81 -10.52
C GLU A 84 -9.61 -18.55 -11.30
N GLY A 85 -9.18 -18.47 -12.56
CA GLY A 85 -9.46 -17.32 -13.42
C GLY A 85 -8.56 -16.09 -13.20
N VAL A 86 -7.77 -16.03 -12.12
CA VAL A 86 -6.81 -14.95 -11.91
C VAL A 86 -5.60 -15.13 -12.83
N THR A 87 -5.24 -14.05 -13.52
CA THR A 87 -4.15 -13.97 -14.52
C THR A 87 -3.16 -12.84 -14.21
N ARG A 88 -3.22 -12.28 -13.00
CA ARG A 88 -2.32 -11.24 -12.50
C ARG A 88 -1.40 -11.83 -11.44
N ALA A 89 -0.11 -11.50 -11.54
CA ALA A 89 0.90 -11.86 -10.55
C ALA A 89 1.33 -10.57 -9.82
N ILE A 90 0.91 -10.41 -8.57
CA ILE A 90 1.15 -9.19 -7.79
C ILE A 90 2.14 -9.49 -6.67
N ALA A 91 3.11 -8.61 -6.46
CA ALA A 91 4.06 -8.69 -5.36
C ALA A 91 4.46 -7.30 -4.88
N THR A 92 4.87 -7.19 -3.61
CA THR A 92 5.58 -6.01 -3.11
C THR A 92 6.96 -6.43 -2.59
N HIS A 93 7.96 -5.58 -2.77
CA HIS A 93 9.31 -5.81 -2.27
C HIS A 93 10.02 -4.50 -1.94
N VAL A 94 10.95 -4.53 -0.99
CA VAL A 94 11.78 -3.38 -0.60
C VAL A 94 13.24 -3.77 -0.81
N TYR A 95 13.97 -2.97 -1.59
CA TYR A 95 15.41 -3.15 -1.78
C TYR A 95 16.17 -2.37 -0.71
N ALA A 96 16.96 -3.07 0.12
CA ALA A 96 17.71 -2.46 1.21
C ALA A 96 18.90 -1.62 0.71
N ASP A 97 19.55 -2.05 -0.37
CA ASP A 97 20.79 -1.44 -0.87
C ASP A 97 20.61 -0.93 -2.31
N HIS A 98 21.05 0.30 -2.56
CA HIS A 98 21.29 0.77 -3.93
C HIS A 98 22.55 0.14 -4.52
N ARG A 99 22.63 0.01 -5.86
CA ARG A 99 23.85 -0.46 -6.54
C ARG A 99 23.95 0.08 -7.97
N PRO A 100 25.15 0.11 -8.58
CA PRO A 100 25.34 0.65 -9.94
C PRO A 100 24.61 -0.11 -11.05
N PHE A 101 24.33 -1.40 -10.85
CA PHE A 101 23.64 -2.26 -11.81
C PHE A 101 22.20 -2.54 -11.37
N PRO A 102 21.21 -2.58 -12.28
CA PRO A 102 19.84 -2.88 -11.88
C PRO A 102 19.72 -4.27 -11.26
N TYR A 103 18.75 -4.44 -10.35
CA TYR A 103 18.27 -5.76 -9.95
C TYR A 103 17.45 -6.38 -11.09
N THR A 104 17.72 -7.65 -11.40
CA THR A 104 16.96 -8.38 -12.40
C THR A 104 15.89 -9.19 -11.68
N VAL A 105 14.65 -8.74 -11.83
CA VAL A 105 13.49 -9.39 -11.26
C VAL A 105 13.00 -10.43 -12.26
N THR A 106 12.78 -11.65 -11.79
CA THR A 106 12.31 -12.78 -12.59
C THR A 106 10.92 -13.19 -12.11
N LEU A 107 9.96 -13.17 -13.02
CA LEU A 107 8.64 -13.77 -12.82
C LEU A 107 8.60 -15.11 -13.55
N THR A 108 8.41 -16.19 -12.80
CA THR A 108 8.26 -17.54 -13.33
C THR A 108 6.82 -17.99 -13.11
N VAL A 109 6.18 -18.55 -14.13
CA VAL A 109 4.87 -19.21 -14.02
C VAL A 109 5.05 -20.67 -14.36
N THR A 110 4.62 -21.54 -13.45
CA THR A 110 4.60 -22.99 -13.62
C THR A 110 3.16 -23.49 -13.67
N ALA A 111 2.93 -24.53 -14.47
CA ALA A 111 1.64 -25.19 -14.59
C ALA A 111 1.80 -26.65 -15.02
N GLN A 112 0.83 -27.49 -14.66
CA GLN A 112 0.71 -28.85 -15.16
C GLN A 112 -0.26 -28.92 -16.34
N SER A 113 0.10 -29.67 -17.38
CA SER A 113 -0.77 -29.98 -18.51
C SER A 113 -0.79 -31.48 -18.76
N ASP A 114 -1.68 -31.92 -19.64
CA ASP A 114 -1.73 -33.34 -20.05
C ASP A 114 -0.49 -33.78 -20.86
N ALA A 115 0.34 -32.83 -21.31
CA ALA A 115 1.61 -33.09 -21.97
C ALA A 115 2.82 -32.97 -21.02
N GLY A 116 2.60 -32.64 -19.74
CA GLY A 116 3.64 -32.44 -18.74
C GLY A 116 3.68 -31.03 -18.15
N GLU A 117 4.76 -30.77 -17.42
CA GLU A 117 5.03 -29.48 -16.78
C GLU A 117 5.39 -28.41 -17.81
N ILE A 118 4.86 -27.21 -17.58
CA ILE A 118 5.13 -26.01 -18.38
C ILE A 118 5.70 -24.97 -17.43
N GLU A 119 6.83 -24.41 -17.83
CA GLU A 119 7.47 -23.29 -17.15
C GLU A 119 7.70 -22.17 -18.16
N THR A 120 7.23 -20.96 -17.84
CA THR A 120 7.54 -19.77 -18.63
C THR A 120 8.07 -18.67 -17.73
N VAL A 121 9.03 -17.91 -18.26
CA VAL A 121 9.76 -16.88 -17.51
C VAL A 121 9.65 -15.52 -18.22
N SER A 122 9.47 -14.47 -17.44
CA SER A 122 9.58 -13.06 -17.86
C SER A 122 10.48 -12.29 -16.90
N ARG A 123 11.15 -11.23 -17.38
CA ARG A 123 12.10 -10.46 -16.57
C ARG A 123 11.88 -8.96 -16.75
N LEU A 124 12.17 -8.22 -15.69
CA LEU A 124 12.27 -6.76 -15.71
C LEU A 124 13.46 -6.30 -14.88
N ASN A 125 13.88 -5.06 -15.10
CA ASN A 125 14.97 -4.43 -14.35
C ASN A 125 14.44 -3.39 -13.37
N VAL A 126 15.00 -3.38 -12.16
CA VAL A 126 14.76 -2.35 -11.14
C VAL A 126 16.04 -1.58 -10.89
N PHE A 127 16.01 -0.27 -11.12
CA PHE A 127 17.10 0.64 -10.82
C PHE A 127 16.86 1.24 -9.43
N VAL A 128 17.69 0.86 -8.47
CA VAL A 128 17.61 1.36 -7.09
C VAL A 128 18.63 2.47 -6.91
N THR A 129 18.17 3.66 -6.55
CA THR A 129 19.01 4.84 -6.30
C THR A 129 19.20 5.07 -4.81
N GLU A 130 20.33 5.69 -4.45
CA GLU A 130 20.59 6.12 -3.07
C GLU A 130 19.47 7.04 -2.58
N SER A 131 19.03 6.83 -1.34
CA SER A 131 18.08 7.70 -0.68
C SER A 131 18.77 9.03 -0.35
N LYS A 132 18.34 10.12 -0.99
CA LYS A 132 18.90 11.45 -0.69
C LYS A 132 18.29 11.98 0.61
N GLY A 133 18.79 11.48 1.74
CA GLY A 133 18.48 12.05 3.05
C GLY A 133 18.95 13.51 3.12
N LEU A 134 18.06 14.42 3.55
CA LEU A 134 18.46 15.79 3.92
C LEU A 134 19.29 15.73 5.21
N VAL A 135 20.62 15.70 5.09
CA VAL A 135 21.53 15.91 6.24
C VAL A 135 21.54 17.38 6.61
N ILE A 136 20.62 17.78 7.47
CA ILE A 136 20.77 19.00 8.27
C ILE A 136 21.64 18.60 9.46
N SER A 137 22.73 19.33 9.68
CA SER A 137 23.68 19.08 10.76
C SER A 137 22.97 18.76 12.09
N GLY A 138 23.04 17.50 12.53
CA GLY A 138 22.66 17.07 13.88
C GLY A 138 21.39 16.21 14.03
N TRP A 139 20.65 15.88 12.97
CA TRP A 139 19.51 14.94 13.06
C TRP A 139 19.54 13.93 11.91
N SER A 140 19.74 12.63 12.21
CA SER A 140 19.58 11.56 11.21
C SER A 140 18.10 11.19 11.06
N ALA A 141 17.37 11.96 10.26
CA ALA A 141 15.98 11.68 9.93
C ALA A 141 15.87 10.98 8.56
N GLY A 142 16.44 9.77 8.45
CA GLY A 142 16.25 8.92 7.26
C GLY A 142 14.85 8.31 7.22
N ASP A 143 14.43 7.66 8.32
CA ASP A 143 13.19 6.88 8.35
C ASP A 143 12.04 7.55 9.11
N THR A 144 12.35 8.42 10.08
CA THR A 144 11.34 9.06 10.95
C THR A 144 10.58 10.19 10.24
N GLY A 145 11.19 10.82 9.22
CA GLY A 145 10.59 11.94 8.48
C GLY A 145 9.47 11.52 7.53
N LYS A 146 9.65 10.43 6.76
CA LYS A 146 8.68 9.98 5.74
C LYS A 146 7.37 9.50 6.38
N THR A 147 7.41 8.83 7.53
CA THR A 147 6.20 8.39 8.29
C THR A 147 5.49 9.56 8.99
N ALA A 148 6.24 10.52 9.52
CA ALA A 148 5.67 11.70 10.18
C ALA A 148 4.87 12.58 9.21
N ILE A 149 5.29 12.70 7.95
CA ILE A 149 4.57 13.49 6.93
C ILE A 149 3.23 12.85 6.55
N ARG A 150 3.14 11.51 6.46
CA ARG A 150 1.86 10.82 6.24
C ARG A 150 0.91 10.94 7.44
N ALA A 151 1.43 10.94 8.68
CA ALA A 151 0.64 11.21 9.88
C ALA A 151 0.17 12.69 9.99
N LEU A 152 0.99 13.62 9.50
CA LEU A 152 0.66 15.05 9.45
C LEU A 152 -0.57 15.34 8.58
N SER A 153 -0.85 14.56 7.53
CA SER A 153 -2.03 14.78 6.69
C SER A 153 -3.37 14.60 7.45
N GLY A 154 -3.40 13.77 8.49
CA GLY A 154 -4.56 13.62 9.37
C GLY A 154 -4.72 14.78 10.36
N VAL A 155 -3.60 15.34 10.84
CA VAL A 155 -3.60 16.46 11.81
C VAL A 155 -3.84 17.81 11.13
N VAL A 156 -3.39 17.99 9.88
CA VAL A 156 -3.56 19.24 9.11
C VAL A 156 -5.04 19.54 8.82
N GLN A 157 -5.87 18.53 8.55
CA GLN A 157 -7.32 18.74 8.39
C GLN A 157 -8.00 19.18 9.69
N VAL A 158 -7.58 18.63 10.83
CA VAL A 158 -8.15 18.98 12.15
C VAL A 158 -7.77 20.40 12.54
N VAL A 159 -6.50 20.79 12.36
CA VAL A 159 -6.02 22.14 12.68
C VAL A 159 -6.61 23.17 11.70
N GLY A 160 -6.67 22.86 10.40
CA GLY A 160 -7.28 23.74 9.40
C GLY A 160 -8.77 23.99 9.68
N SER A 161 -9.52 22.95 10.06
CA SER A 161 -10.93 23.07 10.41
C SER A 161 -11.14 23.93 11.67
N LEU A 162 -10.31 23.75 12.70
CA LEU A 162 -10.36 24.55 13.93
C LEU A 162 -10.05 26.04 13.67
N ILE A 163 -9.08 26.34 12.80
CA ILE A 163 -8.74 27.73 12.44
C ILE A 163 -9.89 28.40 11.67
N ILE A 164 -10.51 27.69 10.73
CA ILE A 164 -11.66 28.20 9.98
C ILE A 164 -12.86 28.43 10.91
N TRP A 165 -13.12 27.52 11.85
CA TRP A 165 -14.20 27.66 12.82
C TRP A 165 -13.97 28.86 13.77
N LEU A 166 -12.75 29.03 14.29
CA LEU A 166 -12.37 30.18 15.12
C LEU A 166 -12.45 31.50 14.35
N ALA A 167 -12.08 31.52 13.06
CA ALA A 167 -12.16 32.72 12.24
C ALA A 167 -13.62 33.14 11.95
N ILE A 168 -14.51 32.18 11.67
CA ILE A 168 -15.94 32.46 11.41
C ILE A 168 -16.67 32.91 12.69
N PHE A 169 -16.39 32.28 13.83
CA PHE A 169 -17.03 32.63 15.11
C PHE A 169 -16.35 33.80 15.86
N SER A 170 -15.17 34.25 15.43
CA SER A 170 -14.42 35.39 15.99
C SER A 170 -15.29 36.62 16.37
N PRO A 171 -16.25 37.06 15.53
CA PRO A 171 -17.08 38.23 15.86
C PRO A 171 -18.01 37.99 17.07
N VAL A 172 -18.51 36.76 17.26
CA VAL A 172 -19.48 36.42 18.31
C VAL A 172 -18.82 36.39 19.69
N TRP A 173 -17.59 35.86 19.78
CA TRP A 173 -16.84 35.81 21.03
C TRP A 173 -16.39 37.19 21.51
N LEU A 174 -16.01 38.09 20.59
CA LEU A 174 -15.64 39.47 20.93
C LEU A 174 -16.83 40.28 21.44
N ILE A 175 -18.01 40.14 20.81
CA ILE A 175 -19.24 40.83 21.24
C ILE A 175 -19.72 40.29 22.59
N GLY A 176 -19.73 38.96 22.78
CA GLY A 176 -20.12 38.32 24.04
C GLY A 176 -19.21 38.68 25.22
N GLY A 177 -17.89 38.67 25.01
CA GLY A 177 -16.90 39.08 26.02
C GLY A 177 -17.03 40.54 26.42
N ALA A 178 -17.23 41.44 25.46
CA ALA A 178 -17.44 42.87 25.72
C ALA A 178 -18.73 43.12 26.52
N ALA A 179 -19.82 42.43 26.20
CA ALA A 179 -21.09 42.52 26.92
C ALA A 179 -20.97 42.05 28.38
N LEU A 180 -20.19 40.99 28.64
CA LEU A 180 -19.94 40.48 29.99
C LEU A 180 -19.13 41.46 30.83
N VAL A 181 -18.08 42.06 30.26
CA VAL A 181 -17.23 43.05 30.95
C VAL A 181 -18.03 44.34 31.23
N PHE A 182 -18.77 44.86 30.25
CA PHE A 182 -19.58 46.07 30.44
C PHE A 182 -20.77 45.83 31.37
N GLY A 183 -21.43 44.67 31.28
CA GLY A 183 -22.51 44.27 32.18
C GLY A 183 -22.03 44.09 33.62
N GLY A 184 -20.87 43.45 33.81
CA GLY A 184 -20.23 43.29 35.11
C GLY A 184 -19.80 44.61 35.74
N ARG A 185 -19.27 45.55 34.93
CA ARG A 185 -18.93 46.92 35.39
C ARG A 185 -20.18 47.70 35.82
N ARG A 186 -21.28 47.62 35.07
CA ARG A 186 -22.56 48.26 35.43
C ARG A 186 -23.17 47.70 36.72
N LEU A 187 -23.07 46.40 36.93
CA LEU A 187 -23.57 45.74 38.14
C LEU A 187 -22.73 46.08 39.38
N ARG A 188 -21.41 46.17 39.25
CA ARG A 188 -20.51 46.58 40.35
C ARG A 188 -20.75 48.03 40.77
N ALA A 189 -20.97 48.95 39.82
CA ALA A 189 -21.31 50.34 40.12
C ALA A 189 -22.65 50.48 40.88
N ARG A 190 -23.67 49.70 40.50
CA ARG A 190 -24.97 49.69 41.20
C ARG A 190 -24.89 49.13 42.62
N ARG A 191 -23.98 48.19 42.89
CA ARG A 191 -23.75 47.64 44.23
C ARG A 191 -23.03 48.65 45.14
N GLN A 192 -22.09 49.42 44.62
CA GLN A 192 -21.39 50.46 45.37
C GLN A 192 -22.32 51.63 45.74
N ALA A 193 -23.19 52.06 44.83
CA ALA A 193 -24.18 53.12 45.10
C ALA A 193 -25.21 52.75 46.19
N ARG A 194 -25.60 51.47 46.28
CA ARG A 194 -26.49 50.98 47.36
C ARG A 194 -25.77 50.83 48.70
N ALA A 195 -24.46 50.58 48.69
CA ALA A 195 -23.66 50.48 49.91
C ALA A 195 -23.37 51.85 50.55
N THR A 196 -23.15 52.90 49.73
CA THR A 196 -22.99 54.28 50.25
C THR A 196 -24.30 54.85 50.78
N ALA A 197 -25.43 54.59 50.13
CA ALA A 197 -26.74 55.05 50.61
C ALA A 197 -27.10 54.48 52.00
N ARG A 198 -26.82 53.19 52.24
CA ARG A 198 -27.08 52.54 53.53
C ARG A 198 -26.18 53.07 54.67
N ARG A 199 -24.96 53.49 54.34
CA ARG A 199 -24.00 54.05 55.31
C ARG A 199 -24.34 55.48 55.74
N VAL A 200 -24.96 56.26 54.85
CA VAL A 200 -25.48 57.60 55.17
C VAL A 200 -26.73 57.52 56.06
N GLU A 201 -27.56 56.50 55.85
CA GLU A 201 -28.74 56.21 56.69
C GLU A 201 -28.34 55.71 58.10
N GLU A 202 -27.29 54.90 58.22
CA GLU A 202 -26.75 54.49 59.53
C GLU A 202 -26.08 55.65 60.31
N GLN A 203 -25.48 56.63 59.62
CA GLN A 203 -24.90 57.82 60.28
C GLN A 203 -25.94 58.86 60.71
N SER A 204 -27.08 58.99 60.01
CA SER A 204 -28.15 59.90 60.44
C SER A 204 -28.91 59.38 61.66
N VAL A 205 -29.03 58.06 61.82
CA VAL A 205 -29.63 57.42 63.01
C VAL A 205 -28.69 57.51 64.23
N ALA A 206 -27.37 57.41 64.02
CA ALA A 206 -26.38 57.53 65.10
C ALA A 206 -26.18 58.97 65.60
N SER A 207 -26.40 59.99 64.76
CA SER A 207 -26.28 61.40 65.17
C SER A 207 -27.51 61.94 65.93
N GLY A 208 -28.63 61.22 65.93
CA GLY A 208 -29.86 61.62 66.62
C GLY A 208 -29.98 61.10 68.06
N SER A 209 -29.03 60.31 68.56
CA SER A 209 -29.10 59.69 69.89
C SER A 209 -28.28 60.41 70.98
N ASP A 210 -27.63 61.53 70.69
CA ASP A 210 -26.81 62.29 71.64
C ASP A 210 -27.45 63.63 72.09
N GLU A 211 -28.73 63.87 71.81
CA GLU A 211 -29.49 65.05 72.30
C GLU A 211 -30.71 64.68 73.18
N GLN A 212 -30.55 63.76 74.14
CA GLN A 212 -31.47 63.65 75.29
C GLN A 212 -30.72 63.61 76.62
#